data_AF-A0A9N8X4T3-F1
#
_entry.id   AF-A0A9N8X4T3-F1
#
_cell.length_a   1.000
_cell.length_b   1.000
_cell.length_c   1.000
_cell.angle_alpha   90.00
_cell.angle_beta   90.00
_cell.angle_gamma   90.00
#
_symmetry.space_group_name_H-M   'P 1'
#
loop_
_entity.id
_entity.type
_entity.pdbx_description
1 polymer ?
#
loop_
_entity_poly.entity_id
_entity_poly.type
_entity_poly.pdbx_seq_one_letter_code
_entity_poly.pdbx_strand_id
1 'polypeptide(L)'
;MATRAPVHGVGAKAHIEAVLGATGSGKSSYVKALMQRAKPRRLLIFDPEGEWGEFGTVTTRLHDVLEGFKAAGKDGAIRCVFVPSPDPATAVKQFDAVCRIAFAAERLTFIVDELKSVTSPSRSPVGWGMLTGRGRKRGIIIYGLSQRPASIDKDFLGNCNYVRTGRLTYSEDQRAVARVLGVPEPDIGALPDLAWIRRDMATGETKRGTP
;
A
#
# COMPACT_ATOMS: atom_id res chain seq x y z
N MET A 1 6.66 -19.41 -8.34
CA MET A 1 5.83 -19.74 -7.16
C MET A 1 5.07 -18.50 -6.74
N ALA A 2 3.73 -18.54 -6.76
CA ALA A 2 2.89 -17.37 -6.47
C ALA A 2 2.96 -16.98 -4.98
N THR A 3 3.25 -15.71 -4.70
CA THR A 3 3.20 -15.12 -3.36
C THR A 3 1.75 -15.13 -2.86
N ARG A 4 1.48 -15.87 -1.78
CA ARG A 4 0.19 -15.81 -1.06
C ARG A 4 0.11 -14.50 -0.27
N ALA A 5 -1.08 -13.88 -0.18
CA ALA A 5 -1.24 -12.73 0.69
C ALA A 5 -1.11 -13.16 2.17
N PRO A 6 -0.67 -12.26 3.07
CA PRO A 6 -0.48 -12.59 4.48
C PRO A 6 -1.82 -12.78 5.18
N VAL A 7 -1.83 -13.61 6.23
CA VAL A 7 -3.01 -13.90 7.06
C VAL A 7 -2.78 -13.32 8.46
N HIS A 8 -3.84 -12.84 9.14
CA HIS A 8 -3.73 -12.35 10.51
C HIS A 8 -3.52 -13.51 11.52
N GLY A 9 -2.66 -13.35 12.54
CA GLY A 9 -2.44 -14.35 13.59
C GLY A 9 -1.16 -14.14 14.42
N VAL A 10 -1.04 -14.83 15.57
CA VAL A 10 0.12 -14.73 16.49
C VAL A 10 1.44 -15.17 15.83
N GLY A 11 1.37 -16.00 14.78
CA GLY A 11 2.52 -16.40 13.94
C GLY A 11 2.63 -15.67 12.60
N ALA A 12 1.79 -14.66 12.33
CA ALA A 12 1.81 -13.95 11.06
C ALA A 12 3.06 -13.07 10.95
N LYS A 13 3.88 -13.29 9.91
CA LYS A 13 4.94 -12.35 9.55
C LYS A 13 4.29 -11.00 9.21
N ALA A 14 4.87 -9.94 9.75
CA ALA A 14 4.52 -8.58 9.38
C ALA A 14 4.65 -8.41 7.86
N HIS A 15 3.75 -7.60 7.29
CA HIS A 15 3.78 -7.35 5.87
C HIS A 15 3.45 -5.89 5.59
N ILE A 16 4.48 -5.14 5.24
CA ILE A 16 4.41 -3.80 4.67
C ILE A 16 5.09 -3.90 3.30
N GLU A 17 4.33 -3.68 2.23
CA GLU A 17 4.83 -3.76 0.86
C GLU A 17 4.57 -2.47 0.08
N ALA A 18 5.65 -1.86 -0.42
CA ALA A 18 5.56 -0.79 -1.41
C ALA A 18 5.41 -1.41 -2.80
N VAL A 19 4.42 -0.95 -3.58
CA VAL A 19 4.16 -1.41 -4.94
C VAL A 19 4.21 -0.21 -5.90
N LEU A 20 5.28 -0.15 -6.67
CA LEU A 20 5.74 1.03 -7.41
C LEU A 20 5.71 0.76 -8.92
N GLY A 21 5.75 1.81 -9.74
CA GLY A 21 5.69 1.70 -11.20
C GLY A 21 4.78 2.72 -11.87
N ALA A 22 4.95 2.97 -13.16
CA ALA A 22 4.14 3.92 -13.91
C ALA A 22 2.70 3.45 -14.13
N THR A 23 1.83 4.30 -14.69
CA THR A 23 0.51 3.87 -15.19
C THR A 23 0.67 2.71 -16.18
N GLY A 24 -0.23 1.72 -16.06
CA GLY A 24 -0.22 0.52 -16.89
C GLY A 24 0.86 -0.50 -16.52
N SER A 25 1.73 -0.26 -15.53
CA SER A 25 2.78 -1.21 -15.14
C SER A 25 2.28 -2.40 -14.29
N GLY A 26 0.96 -2.59 -14.17
CA GLY A 26 0.34 -3.67 -13.41
C GLY A 26 0.40 -3.56 -11.87
N LYS A 27 0.67 -2.36 -11.31
CA LYS A 27 0.71 -2.15 -9.84
C LYS A 27 -0.57 -2.60 -9.14
N SER A 28 -1.70 -1.96 -9.49
CA SER A 28 -2.99 -2.21 -8.87
C SER A 28 -3.45 -3.64 -9.19
N SER A 29 -3.26 -4.12 -10.43
CA SER A 29 -3.57 -5.49 -10.84
C SER A 29 -2.86 -6.55 -9.98
N TYR A 30 -1.59 -6.34 -9.62
CA TYR A 30 -0.86 -7.24 -8.72
C TYR A 30 -1.54 -7.34 -7.36
N VAL A 31 -1.85 -6.21 -6.71
CA VAL A 31 -2.47 -6.20 -5.38
C VAL A 31 -3.92 -6.69 -5.43
N LYS A 32 -4.70 -6.30 -6.45
CA LYS A 32 -6.06 -6.81 -6.70
C LYS A 32 -6.07 -8.33 -6.81
N ALA A 33 -5.15 -8.92 -7.56
CA ALA A 33 -5.04 -10.38 -7.70
C ALA A 33 -4.64 -11.08 -6.39
N LEU A 34 -3.87 -10.43 -5.51
CA LEU A 34 -3.61 -10.94 -4.16
C LEU A 34 -4.89 -10.90 -3.31
N MET A 35 -5.63 -9.79 -3.35
CA MET A 35 -6.86 -9.61 -2.58
C MET A 35 -7.98 -10.54 -3.01
N GLN A 36 -8.12 -10.80 -4.31
CA GLN A 36 -9.10 -11.76 -4.86
C GLN A 36 -8.82 -13.20 -4.39
N ARG A 37 -7.54 -13.57 -4.24
CA ARG A 37 -7.14 -14.90 -3.75
C ARG A 37 -7.28 -15.01 -2.23
N ALA A 38 -6.83 -14.00 -1.50
CA ALA A 38 -6.78 -14.04 -0.04
C ALA A 38 -8.11 -13.72 0.63
N LYS A 39 -8.95 -12.89 -0.02
CA LYS A 39 -10.26 -12.45 0.45
C LYS A 39 -10.23 -12.02 1.93
N PRO A 40 -9.41 -11.03 2.31
CA PRO A 40 -9.29 -10.61 3.71
C PRO A 40 -10.67 -10.22 4.27
N ARG A 41 -10.99 -10.73 5.46
CA ARG A 41 -12.26 -10.43 6.14
C ARG A 41 -12.33 -8.98 6.60
N ARG A 42 -11.18 -8.37 6.89
CA ARG A 42 -11.02 -6.99 7.35
C ARG A 42 -10.12 -6.24 6.36
N LEU A 43 -10.73 -5.37 5.56
CA LEU A 43 -10.07 -4.65 4.47
C LEU A 43 -10.48 -3.18 4.52
N LEU A 44 -9.51 -2.30 4.46
CA LEU A 44 -9.71 -0.87 4.27
C LEU A 44 -8.84 -0.41 3.11
N ILE A 45 -9.43 0.32 2.18
CA ILE A 45 -8.73 0.83 1.01
C ILE A 45 -8.92 2.33 0.97
N PHE A 46 -7.84 3.08 0.82
CA PHE A 46 -7.86 4.49 0.47
C PHE A 46 -7.65 4.59 -1.05
N ASP A 47 -8.65 5.10 -1.76
CA ASP A 47 -8.77 4.97 -3.21
C ASP A 47 -9.14 6.31 -3.87
N PRO A 48 -8.16 7.20 -4.13
CA PRO A 48 -8.42 8.49 -4.78
C PRO A 48 -8.95 8.37 -6.21
N GLU A 49 -8.64 7.28 -6.92
CA GLU A 49 -9.00 7.10 -8.34
C GLU A 49 -10.28 6.28 -8.54
N GLY A 50 -10.85 5.70 -7.49
CA GLY A 50 -12.12 4.97 -7.53
C GLY A 50 -12.03 3.59 -8.20
N GLU A 51 -10.85 2.98 -8.30
CA GLU A 51 -10.64 1.72 -9.01
C GLU A 51 -10.88 0.45 -8.17
N TRP A 52 -11.23 0.59 -6.90
CA TRP A 52 -11.29 -0.51 -5.94
C TRP A 52 -12.70 -0.87 -5.45
N GLY A 53 -13.74 -0.28 -6.05
CA GLY A 53 -15.12 -0.46 -5.60
C GLY A 53 -15.62 -1.90 -5.49
N GLU A 54 -15.09 -2.83 -6.29
CA GLU A 54 -15.43 -4.26 -6.20
C GLU A 54 -14.95 -4.94 -4.90
N PHE A 55 -14.06 -4.31 -4.14
CA PHE A 55 -13.44 -4.89 -2.96
C PHE A 55 -14.14 -4.59 -1.64
N GLY A 56 -15.15 -3.72 -1.61
CA GLY A 56 -15.88 -3.38 -0.38
C GLY A 56 -16.94 -2.30 -0.57
N THR A 57 -17.62 -1.92 0.51
CA THR A 57 -18.58 -0.81 0.48
C THR A 57 -17.83 0.50 0.24
N VAL A 58 -18.18 1.20 -0.84
CA VAL A 58 -17.59 2.50 -1.19
C VAL A 58 -18.23 3.62 -0.35
N THR A 59 -17.41 4.51 0.21
CA THR A 59 -17.88 5.71 0.91
C THR A 59 -16.90 6.87 0.74
N THR A 60 -17.43 8.09 0.77
CA THR A 60 -16.66 9.35 0.83
C THR A 60 -16.68 9.97 2.23
N ARG A 61 -17.35 9.34 3.19
CA ARG A 61 -17.57 9.86 4.55
C ARG A 61 -16.75 9.07 5.56
N LEU A 62 -15.88 9.78 6.29
CA LEU A 62 -15.08 9.19 7.37
C LEU A 62 -15.94 8.53 8.46
N HIS A 63 -17.14 9.08 8.69
CA HIS A 63 -18.11 8.54 9.63
C HIS A 63 -18.49 7.10 9.32
N ASP A 64 -18.72 6.77 8.04
CA ASP A 64 -19.16 5.44 7.63
C ASP A 64 -18.03 4.41 7.83
N VAL A 65 -16.77 4.83 7.62
CA VAL A 65 -15.59 4.00 7.92
C VAL A 65 -15.53 3.70 9.42
N LEU A 66 -15.65 4.73 10.26
CA LEU A 66 -15.58 4.58 11.71
C LEU A 66 -16.71 3.70 12.26
N GLU A 67 -17.96 3.98 11.89
CA GLU A 67 -19.12 3.23 12.35
C GLU A 67 -19.11 1.80 11.82
N GLY A 68 -18.66 1.58 10.58
CA GLY A 68 -18.48 0.24 10.06
C GLY A 68 -17.53 -0.59 10.91
N PHE A 69 -16.35 -0.05 11.25
CA PHE A 69 -15.38 -0.78 12.08
C PHE A 69 -15.86 -0.98 13.51
N LYS A 70 -16.62 -0.03 14.07
CA LYS A 70 -17.27 -0.21 15.38
C LYS A 70 -18.32 -1.32 15.35
N ALA A 71 -19.20 -1.32 14.35
CA ALA A 71 -20.25 -2.33 14.19
C ALA A 71 -19.67 -3.74 13.97
N ALA A 72 -18.57 -3.84 13.22
CA ALA A 72 -17.84 -5.10 13.05
C ALA A 72 -17.12 -5.54 14.34
N GLY A 73 -16.90 -4.64 15.30
CA GLY A 73 -16.14 -4.93 16.51
C GLY A 73 -14.71 -5.40 16.22
N LYS A 74 -14.14 -6.13 17.18
CA LYS A 74 -12.73 -6.57 17.15
C LYS A 74 -12.43 -7.57 16.03
N ASP A 75 -13.34 -8.51 15.77
CA ASP A 75 -13.08 -9.67 14.90
C ASP A 75 -14.14 -9.85 13.78
N GLY A 76 -15.16 -8.99 13.71
CA GLY A 76 -16.16 -9.04 12.65
C GLY A 76 -15.60 -8.66 11.28
N ALA A 77 -16.28 -9.12 10.24
CA ALA A 77 -15.90 -8.85 8.87
C ALA A 77 -16.32 -7.42 8.47
N ILE A 78 -15.43 -6.72 7.79
CA ILE A 78 -15.69 -5.41 7.21
C ILE A 78 -14.75 -5.17 6.03
N ARG A 79 -15.30 -4.69 4.93
CA ARG A 79 -14.53 -4.31 3.75
C ARG A 79 -15.02 -2.95 3.28
N CYS A 80 -14.18 -1.94 3.37
CA CYS A 80 -14.53 -0.56 3.10
C CYS A 80 -13.52 0.05 2.10
N VAL A 81 -14.05 0.80 1.15
CA VAL A 81 -13.27 1.57 0.16
C VAL A 81 -13.59 3.03 0.37
N PHE A 82 -12.61 3.78 0.87
CA PHE A 82 -12.75 5.21 1.12
C PHE A 82 -12.20 6.00 -0.07
N VAL A 83 -13.07 6.78 -0.69
CA VAL A 83 -12.72 7.71 -1.77
C VAL A 83 -12.58 9.11 -1.15
N PRO A 84 -11.36 9.69 -1.09
CA PRO A 84 -11.13 11.02 -0.52
C PRO A 84 -11.71 12.14 -1.37
N SER A 85 -11.70 13.34 -0.79
CA SER A 85 -11.94 14.60 -1.50
C SER A 85 -10.91 14.78 -2.64
N PRO A 86 -11.31 15.35 -3.79
CA PRO A 86 -10.36 15.74 -4.83
C PRO A 86 -9.50 16.94 -4.42
N ASP A 87 -9.89 17.69 -3.38
CA ASP A 87 -9.07 18.76 -2.82
C ASP A 87 -7.88 18.18 -2.03
N PRO A 88 -6.61 18.45 -2.42
CA PRO A 88 -5.44 17.85 -1.78
C PRO A 88 -5.33 18.12 -0.28
N ALA A 89 -5.64 19.34 0.16
CA ALA A 89 -5.53 19.71 1.57
C ALA A 89 -6.53 18.92 2.43
N THR A 90 -7.74 18.71 1.92
CA THR A 90 -8.77 17.88 2.54
C THR A 90 -8.43 16.40 2.48
N ALA A 91 -7.93 15.91 1.34
CA ALA A 91 -7.52 14.53 1.15
C ALA A 91 -6.46 14.10 2.17
N VAL A 92 -5.46 14.95 2.43
CA VAL A 92 -4.42 14.70 3.44
C VAL A 92 -5.00 14.57 4.85
N LYS A 93 -5.98 15.42 5.22
CA LYS A 93 -6.65 15.34 6.53
C LYS A 93 -7.51 14.08 6.64
N GLN A 94 -8.22 13.73 5.58
CA GLN A 94 -9.01 12.51 5.54
C GLN A 94 -8.12 11.27 5.60
N PHE A 95 -6.99 11.27 4.90
CA PHE A 95 -6.01 10.19 4.96
C PHE A 95 -5.46 10.00 6.37
N ASP A 96 -5.13 11.08 7.09
CA ASP A 96 -4.71 11.00 8.51
C ASP A 96 -5.80 10.33 9.37
N ALA A 97 -7.06 10.72 9.19
CA ALA A 97 -8.19 10.16 9.94
C ALA A 97 -8.41 8.68 9.62
N VAL A 98 -8.41 8.29 8.34
CA VAL A 98 -8.48 6.89 7.89
C VAL A 98 -7.35 6.08 8.51
N CYS A 99 -6.13 6.61 8.51
CA CYS A 99 -4.98 5.93 9.10
C CYS A 99 -5.14 5.69 10.61
N ARG A 100 -5.67 6.68 11.34
CA ARG A 100 -5.95 6.55 12.79
C ARG A 100 -7.04 5.52 13.07
N ILE A 101 -8.10 5.50 12.26
CA ILE A 101 -9.15 4.48 12.35
C ILE A 101 -8.54 3.09 12.13
N ALA A 102 -7.75 2.91 11.08
CA ALA A 102 -7.07 1.65 10.80
C ALA A 102 -6.15 1.20 11.95
N PHE A 103 -5.41 2.14 12.53
CA PHE A 103 -4.51 1.87 13.65
C PHE A 103 -5.25 1.40 14.91
N ALA A 104 -6.42 1.98 15.18
CA ALA A 104 -7.29 1.60 16.29
C ALA A 104 -8.05 0.29 16.03
N ALA A 105 -8.45 0.04 14.79
CA ALA A 105 -9.24 -1.13 14.40
C ALA A 105 -8.45 -2.44 14.46
N GLU A 106 -7.13 -2.38 14.23
CA GLU A 106 -6.20 -3.52 14.23
C GLU A 106 -6.61 -4.66 13.27
N ARG A 107 -5.72 -5.66 13.10
CA ARG A 107 -6.01 -6.95 12.42
C ARG A 107 -6.72 -6.80 11.08
N LEU A 108 -6.26 -5.86 10.24
CA LEU A 108 -6.84 -5.56 8.93
C LEU A 108 -5.77 -5.43 7.85
N THR A 109 -6.18 -5.63 6.60
CA THR A 109 -5.38 -5.27 5.44
C THR A 109 -5.72 -3.85 5.02
N PHE A 110 -4.71 -2.98 4.99
CA PHE A 110 -4.84 -1.58 4.61
C PHE A 110 -4.11 -1.34 3.28
N ILE A 111 -4.83 -0.83 2.30
CA ILE A 111 -4.30 -0.51 0.97
C ILE A 111 -4.41 1.00 0.79
N VAL A 112 -3.34 1.64 0.34
CA VAL A 112 -3.34 3.04 -0.05
C VAL A 112 -2.99 3.10 -1.52
N ASP A 113 -3.97 3.41 -2.35
CA ASP A 113 -3.74 3.70 -3.76
C ASP A 113 -3.30 5.15 -3.93
N GLU A 114 -2.23 5.34 -4.69
CA GLU A 114 -1.52 6.61 -4.91
C GLU A 114 -1.09 7.41 -3.66
N LEU A 115 -0.07 6.91 -2.95
CA LEU A 115 0.57 7.58 -1.81
C LEU A 115 1.12 8.99 -2.12
N LYS A 116 1.45 9.30 -3.38
CA LYS A 116 1.94 10.64 -3.74
C LYS A 116 0.90 11.72 -3.50
N SER A 117 -0.39 11.40 -3.58
CA SER A 117 -1.46 12.36 -3.35
C SER A 117 -1.54 12.86 -1.90
N VAL A 118 -0.99 12.09 -0.95
CA VAL A 118 -1.20 12.31 0.49
C VAL A 118 0.08 12.28 1.34
N THR A 119 1.25 12.07 0.73
CA THR A 119 2.56 12.09 1.39
C THR A 119 3.59 12.86 0.56
N SER A 120 4.70 13.22 1.19
CA SER A 120 5.87 13.81 0.52
C SER A 120 7.17 13.20 1.03
N PRO A 121 8.31 13.44 0.35
CA PRO A 121 9.60 12.89 0.77
C PRO A 121 10.11 13.35 2.14
N SER A 122 9.53 14.43 2.68
CA SER A 122 9.93 15.04 3.96
C SER A 122 8.80 15.08 4.99
N ARG A 123 7.59 14.66 4.62
CA ARG A 123 6.42 14.76 5.49
C ARG A 123 5.39 13.69 5.15
N SER A 124 4.88 13.03 6.18
CA SER A 124 3.67 12.24 6.13
C SER A 124 2.70 12.66 7.23
N PRO A 125 1.40 12.36 7.11
CA PRO A 125 0.48 12.49 8.23
C PRO A 125 0.87 11.60 9.41
N VAL A 126 0.52 12.03 10.62
CA VAL A 126 0.90 11.33 11.86
C VAL A 126 0.32 9.93 11.87
N GLY A 127 -0.96 9.78 11.52
CA GLY A 127 -1.65 8.49 11.46
C GLY A 127 -0.94 7.49 10.56
N TRP A 128 -0.41 7.94 9.42
CA TRP A 128 0.38 7.09 8.52
C TRP A 128 1.66 6.60 9.19
N GLY A 129 2.42 7.48 9.83
CA GLY A 129 3.60 7.10 10.59
C GLY A 129 3.30 6.12 11.75
N MET A 130 2.12 6.21 12.36
CA MET A 130 1.68 5.23 13.36
C MET A 130 1.49 3.85 12.74
N LEU A 131 0.88 3.77 11.56
CA LEU A 131 0.65 2.50 10.86
C LEU A 131 1.96 1.86 10.40
N THR A 132 2.81 2.61 9.71
CA THR A 132 4.05 2.08 9.14
C THR A 132 5.07 1.72 10.22
N GLY A 133 5.17 2.52 11.29
CA GLY A 133 6.12 2.27 12.39
C GLY A 133 5.62 1.31 13.46
N ARG A 134 4.29 1.24 13.73
CA ARG A 134 3.74 0.50 14.88
C ARG A 134 2.57 -0.43 14.54
N GLY A 135 2.11 -0.47 13.29
CA GLY A 135 0.99 -1.32 12.86
C GLY A 135 1.30 -2.82 12.87
N ARG A 136 2.58 -3.20 12.76
CA ARG A 136 3.02 -4.61 12.79
C ARG A 136 2.49 -5.39 13.99
N LYS A 137 2.72 -4.86 15.21
CA LYS A 137 2.31 -5.54 16.46
C LYS A 137 0.78 -5.61 16.62
N ARG A 138 0.05 -4.83 15.81
CA ARG A 138 -1.41 -4.76 15.73
C ARG A 138 -2.00 -5.66 14.65
N GLY A 139 -1.17 -6.48 13.99
CA GLY A 139 -1.63 -7.38 12.93
C GLY A 139 -2.11 -6.66 11.67
N ILE A 140 -1.66 -5.43 11.44
CA ILE A 140 -2.01 -4.65 10.24
C ILE A 140 -1.07 -5.04 9.10
N ILE A 141 -1.66 -5.39 7.96
CA ILE A 141 -0.97 -5.63 6.70
C ILE A 141 -1.11 -4.36 5.86
N ILE A 142 -0.03 -3.87 5.25
CA ILE A 142 -0.05 -2.61 4.50
C ILE A 142 0.45 -2.84 3.07
N TYR A 143 -0.30 -2.34 2.09
CA TYR A 143 0.16 -2.12 0.73
C TYR A 143 0.11 -0.62 0.41
N GLY A 144 1.25 -0.04 0.07
CA GLY A 144 1.34 1.35 -0.37
C GLY A 144 1.71 1.42 -1.84
N LEU A 145 0.81 1.96 -2.67
CA LEU A 145 1.01 2.07 -4.11
C LEU A 145 1.39 3.50 -4.46
N SER A 146 2.29 3.67 -5.44
CA SER A 146 2.50 4.99 -6.05
C SER A 146 3.16 4.90 -7.42
N GLN A 147 2.87 5.88 -8.25
CA GLN A 147 3.55 6.10 -9.53
C GLN A 147 4.84 6.90 -9.43
N ARG A 148 5.01 7.68 -8.35
CA ARG A 148 6.11 8.64 -8.17
C ARG A 148 6.93 8.31 -6.91
N PRO A 149 7.68 7.19 -6.90
CA PRO A 149 8.41 6.71 -5.72
C PRO A 149 9.47 7.66 -5.17
N ALA A 150 10.07 8.55 -5.97
CA ALA A 150 10.99 9.58 -5.45
C ALA A 150 10.27 10.64 -4.61
N SER A 151 8.95 10.58 -4.59
CA SER A 151 8.05 11.67 -4.28
C SER A 151 7.10 11.33 -3.12
N ILE A 152 7.30 10.16 -2.49
CA ILE A 152 6.57 9.64 -1.32
C ILE A 152 7.45 9.61 -0.07
N ASP A 153 6.83 9.33 1.08
CA ASP A 153 7.47 9.18 2.39
C ASP A 153 8.62 8.16 2.39
N LYS A 154 9.81 8.61 2.79
CA LYS A 154 11.02 7.78 2.90
C LYS A 154 10.99 6.85 4.11
N ASP A 155 10.33 7.24 5.19
CA ASP A 155 10.22 6.42 6.39
C ASP A 155 9.33 5.20 6.10
N PHE A 156 8.26 5.38 5.31
CA PHE A 156 7.49 4.25 4.77
C PHE A 156 8.37 3.26 3.99
N LEU A 157 9.17 3.75 3.03
CA LEU A 157 10.07 2.88 2.26
C LEU A 157 11.08 2.16 3.17
N GLY A 158 11.62 2.84 4.18
CA GLY A 158 12.52 2.25 5.18
C GLY A 158 11.85 1.20 6.07
N ASN A 159 10.55 1.31 6.32
CA ASN A 159 9.77 0.36 7.12
C ASN A 159 9.22 -0.84 6.31
N CYS A 160 9.34 -0.82 4.98
CA CYS A 160 8.83 -1.89 4.13
C CYS A 160 9.56 -3.21 4.35
N ASN A 161 8.82 -4.32 4.40
CA ASN A 161 9.37 -5.67 4.31
C ASN A 161 9.65 -6.05 2.87
N TYR A 162 8.84 -5.53 1.95
CA TYR A 162 8.93 -5.80 0.53
C TYR A 162 8.82 -4.51 -0.26
N VAL A 163 9.63 -4.40 -1.31
CA VAL A 163 9.48 -3.34 -2.30
C VAL A 163 9.39 -4.02 -3.65
N ARG A 164 8.30 -3.76 -4.37
CA ARG A 164 8.07 -4.24 -5.72
C ARG A 164 7.95 -3.05 -6.65
N THR A 165 8.57 -3.12 -7.82
CA THR A 165 8.36 -2.15 -8.90
C THR A 165 8.02 -2.85 -10.21
N GLY A 166 7.14 -2.23 -11.00
CA GLY A 166 7.09 -2.41 -12.45
C GLY A 166 7.95 -1.37 -13.17
N ARG A 167 7.76 -1.21 -14.49
CA ARG A 167 8.46 -0.17 -15.26
C ARG A 167 8.21 1.23 -14.71
N LEU A 168 9.23 2.08 -14.78
CA LEU A 168 9.18 3.50 -14.45
C LEU A 168 9.77 4.29 -15.62
N THR A 169 9.18 5.45 -15.93
CA THR A 169 9.61 6.28 -17.07
C THR A 169 10.47 7.48 -16.65
N TYR A 170 10.26 8.00 -15.44
CA TYR A 170 10.97 9.18 -14.94
C TYR A 170 12.29 8.78 -14.26
N SER A 171 13.40 9.41 -14.64
CA SER A 171 14.75 9.04 -14.20
C SER A 171 14.94 9.11 -12.68
N GLU A 172 14.36 10.09 -12.02
CA GLU A 172 14.51 10.29 -10.58
C GLU A 172 13.74 9.20 -9.82
N ASP A 173 12.62 8.74 -10.37
CA ASP A 173 11.87 7.61 -9.84
C ASP A 173 12.61 6.29 -10.06
N GLN A 174 13.19 6.08 -11.26
CA GLN A 174 14.05 4.93 -11.56
C GLN A 174 15.23 4.87 -10.59
N ARG A 175 15.93 5.98 -10.39
CA ARG A 175 17.06 6.11 -9.47
C ARG A 175 16.67 5.85 -8.02
N ALA A 176 15.55 6.44 -7.57
CA ALA A 176 15.06 6.22 -6.21
C ALA A 176 14.77 4.74 -5.96
N VAL A 177 14.07 4.08 -6.89
CA VAL A 177 13.72 2.67 -6.77
C VAL A 177 14.92 1.75 -6.91
N ALA A 178 15.84 2.03 -7.84
CA ALA A 178 17.08 1.28 -8.01
C ALA A 178 17.90 1.23 -6.71
N ARG A 179 17.99 2.36 -5.99
CA ARG A 179 18.66 2.43 -4.68
C ARG A 179 17.95 1.58 -3.63
N VAL A 180 16.62 1.69 -3.53
CA VAL A 180 15.83 0.92 -2.55
C VAL A 180 15.91 -0.58 -2.83
N LEU A 181 15.85 -0.97 -4.10
CA LEU A 181 15.97 -2.36 -4.53
C LEU A 181 17.41 -2.85 -4.57
N GLY A 182 18.42 -1.98 -4.45
CA GLY A 182 19.84 -2.28 -4.62
C GLY A 182 20.15 -3.03 -5.92
N VAL A 183 19.59 -2.54 -7.04
CA VAL A 183 19.85 -3.02 -8.40
C VAL A 183 20.37 -1.87 -9.26
N PRO A 184 21.05 -2.14 -10.39
CA PRO A 184 21.44 -1.10 -11.34
C PRO A 184 20.24 -0.27 -11.84
N GLU A 185 20.39 1.06 -11.94
CA GLU A 185 19.34 1.95 -12.47
C GLU A 185 18.86 1.56 -13.89
N PRO A 186 19.75 1.15 -14.83
CA PRO A 186 19.33 0.68 -16.14
C PRO A 186 18.37 -0.52 -16.10
N ASP A 187 18.45 -1.37 -15.07
CA ASP A 187 17.56 -2.52 -14.92
C ASP A 187 16.11 -2.10 -14.65
N ILE A 188 15.89 -0.91 -14.07
CA ILE A 188 14.54 -0.38 -13.85
C ILE A 188 13.99 0.22 -15.16
N GLY A 189 14.82 1.00 -15.86
CA GLY A 189 14.43 1.66 -17.11
C GLY A 189 14.19 0.68 -18.25
N ALA A 190 14.88 -0.47 -18.25
CA ALA A 190 14.76 -1.51 -19.26
C ALA A 190 13.69 -2.57 -18.95
N LEU A 191 12.90 -2.42 -17.87
CA LEU A 191 11.86 -3.40 -17.54
C LEU A 191 10.84 -3.51 -18.69
N PRO A 192 10.63 -4.72 -19.25
CA PRO A 192 9.57 -4.95 -20.22
C PRO A 192 8.19 -4.64 -19.63
N ASP A 193 7.19 -4.50 -20.49
CA ASP A 193 5.83 -4.23 -20.04
C ASP A 193 5.33 -5.36 -19.12
N LEU A 194 4.67 -4.96 -18.03
CA LEU A 194 4.19 -5.82 -16.93
C LEU A 194 5.26 -6.64 -16.18
N ALA A 195 6.52 -6.58 -16.59
CA ALA A 195 7.63 -7.17 -15.84
C ALA A 195 7.83 -6.45 -14.51
N TRP A 196 8.43 -7.14 -13.55
CA TRP A 196 8.61 -6.63 -12.21
C TRP A 196 9.89 -7.09 -11.54
N ILE A 197 10.36 -6.28 -10.60
CA ILE A 197 11.41 -6.59 -9.65
C ILE A 197 10.84 -6.44 -8.25
N ARG A 198 11.11 -7.41 -7.37
CA ARG A 198 10.69 -7.38 -5.97
C ARG A 198 11.84 -7.78 -5.07
N ARG A 199 12.13 -6.97 -4.06
CA ARG A 199 13.12 -7.25 -3.03
C ARG A 199 12.46 -7.56 -1.70
N ASP A 200 12.94 -8.59 -1.02
CA ASP A 200 12.74 -8.80 0.42
C ASP A 200 13.78 -7.98 1.17
N MET A 201 13.33 -6.98 1.93
CA MET A 201 14.22 -6.03 2.59
C MET A 201 14.95 -6.64 3.80
N ALA A 202 14.43 -7.73 4.36
CA ALA A 202 15.05 -8.41 5.50
C ALA A 202 16.19 -9.34 5.07
N THR A 203 16.04 -10.01 3.91
CA THR A 203 17.04 -10.97 3.41
C THR A 203 17.96 -10.39 2.34
N GLY A 204 17.54 -9.29 1.70
CA GLY A 204 18.20 -8.74 0.51
C GLY A 204 17.90 -9.51 -0.78
N GLU A 205 17.14 -10.60 -0.71
CA GLU A 205 16.79 -11.42 -1.88
C GLU A 205 15.98 -10.59 -2.88
N THR A 206 16.44 -10.55 -4.13
CA THR A 206 15.76 -9.87 -5.24
C THR A 206 15.25 -10.88 -6.24
N LYS A 207 13.95 -10.82 -6.54
CA LYS A 207 13.26 -11.64 -7.54
C LYS A 207 12.80 -10.78 -8.69
N ARG A 208 12.77 -11.38 -9.88
CA ARG A 208 12.23 -10.78 -11.09
C ARG A 208 11.13 -11.69 -11.64
N GLY A 209 10.20 -11.11 -12.38
CA GLY A 209 9.22 -11.88 -13.12
C GLY A 209 8.65 -11.09 -14.29
N THR A 210 8.10 -11.83 -15.23
CA THR A 210 7.29 -11.34 -16.36
C THR A 210 5.82 -11.64 -16.08
N PRO A 211 4.87 -11.03 -16.82
CA PRO A 211 3.46 -11.42 -16.78
C PRO A 211 3.26 -12.93 -16.97
#